data_AF-A0A140L684-F1
#
_entry.id   AF-A0A140L684-F1
#
_cell.length_a   1.000
_cell.length_b   1.000
_cell.length_c   1.000
_cell.angle_alpha   90.00
_cell.angle_beta   90.00
_cell.angle_gamma   90.00
#
_symmetry.space_group_name_H-M   'P 1'
#
loop_
_entity.id
_entity.type
_entity.pdbx_description
1 polymer ?
#
loop_
_entity_poly.entity_id
_entity_poly.type
_entity_poly.pdbx_seq_one_letter_code
_entity_poly.pdbx_strand_id
1 'polypeptide(L)' 'MPLDHIEGYKLAIEMEKRGYEMYKKFYSEAESEGEKKFFEALMKEELEHLNSLDNVYRFLTGTEIWYSEEESKVWNWMNT' A
#
# COMPACT_ATOMS: atom_id res chain seq x y z
N MET A 1 14.92 -5.58 -15.13
CA MET A 1 13.86 -4.57 -15.32
C MET A 1 14.38 -3.29 -14.66
N PRO A 2 14.36 -2.13 -15.32
CA PRO A 2 14.95 -0.92 -14.75
C PRO A 2 14.23 -0.50 -13.45
N LEU A 3 14.98 0.14 -12.55
CA LEU A 3 14.54 0.56 -11.19
C LEU A 3 13.52 1.71 -11.21
N ASP A 4 13.29 2.33 -12.37
CA ASP A 4 12.34 3.42 -12.59
C ASP A 4 10.88 3.01 -12.30
N HIS A 5 10.55 1.74 -12.46
CA HIS A 5 9.22 1.23 -12.15
C HIS A 5 8.92 1.20 -10.64
N ILE A 6 9.93 1.05 -9.77
CA ILE A 6 9.72 0.87 -8.31
C ILE A 6 9.08 2.12 -7.67
N GLU A 7 9.52 3.32 -8.06
CA GLU A 7 8.91 4.57 -7.58
C GLU A 7 7.47 4.74 -8.09
N GLY A 8 7.18 4.26 -9.30
CA GLY A 8 5.81 4.20 -9.81
C GLY A 8 4.91 3.32 -8.94
N TYR A 9 5.38 2.15 -8.52
CA TYR A 9 4.64 1.28 -7.60
C TYR A 9 4.46 1.90 -6.21
N LYS A 10 5.49 2.56 -5.65
CA LYS A 10 5.34 3.29 -4.37
C LYS A 10 4.29 4.38 -4.47
N LEU A 11 4.30 5.17 -5.55
CA LEU A 11 3.31 6.20 -5.78
C LEU A 11 1.91 5.61 -5.89
N ALA A 12 1.73 4.53 -6.66
CA ALA A 12 0.46 3.84 -6.79
C ALA A 12 -0.06 3.32 -5.44
N ILE A 13 0.80 2.67 -4.64
CA ILE A 13 0.48 2.20 -3.28
C ILE A 13 -0.01 3.35 -2.39
N GLU A 14 0.67 4.50 -2.43
CA GLU A 14 0.25 5.68 -1.66
C GLU A 14 -1.04 6.30 -2.19
N MET A 15 -1.31 6.22 -3.49
CA MET A 15 -2.59 6.62 -4.07
C MET A 15 -3.73 5.74 -3.56
N GLU A 16 -3.58 4.41 -3.55
CA GLU A 16 -4.65 3.51 -3.07
C GLU A 16 -4.94 3.71 -1.58
N LYS A 17 -3.91 3.91 -0.75
CA LYS A 17 -4.09 4.23 0.68
C LYS A 17 -4.89 5.52 0.88
N ARG A 18 -4.60 6.56 0.08
CA ARG A 18 -5.33 7.84 0.14
C ARG A 18 -6.76 7.68 -0.37
N GLY A 19 -6.97 6.92 -1.45
CA GLY A 19 -8.28 6.59 -1.98
C GLY A 19 -9.15 5.88 -0.93
N TYR A 20 -8.58 4.85 -0.27
CA TYR A 20 -9.24 4.13 0.82
C TYR A 20 -9.67 5.06 1.96
N GLU A 21 -8.76 5.89 2.50
CA GLU A 21 -9.11 6.79 3.61
C GLU A 21 -10.11 7.88 3.19
N MET A 22 -10.08 8.32 1.93
CA MET A 22 -11.08 9.24 1.37
C MET A 22 -12.47 8.58 1.33
N TYR A 23 -12.60 7.36 0.79
CA TYR A 23 -13.88 6.66 0.76
C TYR A 23 -14.38 6.27 2.14
N LYS A 24 -13.48 5.95 3.07
CA LYS A 24 -13.81 5.72 4.48
C LYS A 24 -14.38 6.97 5.15
N LYS A 25 -13.82 8.14 4.85
CA LYS A 25 -14.39 9.42 5.30
C LYS A 25 -15.80 9.61 4.73
N PHE A 26 -15.99 9.41 3.42
CA PHE A 26 -17.31 9.54 2.80
C PHE A 26 -18.32 8.52 3.34
N TYR A 27 -17.90 7.28 3.62
CA TYR A 27 -18.71 6.28 4.30
C TYR A 27 -19.19 6.77 5.67
N SER A 28 -18.31 7.40 6.45
CA SER A 28 -18.65 7.94 7.78
C SER A 28 -19.59 9.14 7.74
N GLU A 29 -19.56 9.91 6.64
CA GLU A 29 -20.40 11.08 6.42
C GLU A 29 -21.72 10.73 5.68
N ALA A 30 -21.84 9.51 5.15
CA ALA A 30 -23.01 9.08 4.39
C ALA A 30 -24.23 8.85 5.29
N GLU A 31 -25.36 9.44 4.92
CA GLU A 31 -26.61 9.33 5.66
C GLU A 31 -27.46 8.15 5.18
N SER A 32 -27.43 7.85 3.88
CA SER A 32 -28.21 6.77 3.29
C SER A 32 -27.48 5.44 3.29
N GLU A 33 -28.23 4.35 3.47
CA GLU A 33 -27.69 2.99 3.38
C GLU A 33 -27.18 2.65 1.97
N GLY A 34 -27.68 3.33 0.94
CA GLY A 34 -27.20 3.19 -0.44
C GLY A 34 -25.78 3.75 -0.60
N GLU A 35 -25.55 4.97 -0.13
CA GLU A 35 -24.23 5.63 -0.18
C GLU A 35 -23.21 4.88 0.67
N LYS A 36 -23.58 4.43 1.87
CA LYS A 36 -22.70 3.60 2.70
C LYS A 36 -22.25 2.34 1.97
N LYS A 37 -23.19 1.59 1.37
CA LYS A 37 -22.84 0.39 0.59
C LYS A 37 -21.95 0.71 -0.61
N PHE A 38 -22.17 1.84 -1.26
CA PHE A 38 -21.35 2.28 -2.38
C PHE A 38 -19.91 2.59 -1.95
N PHE A 39 -19.71 3.41 -0.92
CA PHE A 39 -18.36 3.72 -0.41
C PHE A 39 -17.69 2.49 0.21
N GLU A 40 -18.43 1.60 0.87
CA GLU A 40 -17.89 0.33 1.36
C GLU A 40 -17.38 -0.55 0.21
N ALA A 41 -18.08 -0.59 -0.93
CA ALA A 41 -17.64 -1.33 -2.11
C ALA A 41 -16.34 -0.73 -2.68
N LEU A 42 -16.25 0.60 -2.80
CA LEU A 42 -15.03 1.27 -3.25
C LEU A 42 -13.85 1.04 -2.31
N MET A 43 -14.08 1.09 -0.98
CA MET A 43 -13.04 0.76 0.00
C MET A 43 -12.51 -0.68 -0.16
N LYS A 44 -13.39 -1.64 -0.50
CA LYS A 44 -12.97 -3.03 -0.76
C LYS A 44 -12.12 -3.12 -2.03
N GLU A 45 -12.51 -2.42 -3.08
CA GLU A 45 -11.76 -2.36 -4.34
C GLU A 45 -10.35 -1.79 -4.13
N GLU A 46 -10.19 -0.69 -3.39
CA GLU A 46 -8.85 -0.13 -3.12
C GLU A 46 -7.98 -1.04 -2.26
N LEU A 47 -8.56 -1.85 -1.36
CA LEU A 47 -7.81 -2.87 -0.64
C LEU A 47 -7.33 -4.00 -1.57
N GLU A 48 -8.13 -4.42 -2.53
CA GLU A 48 -7.75 -5.42 -3.53
C GLU A 48 -6.63 -4.89 -4.45
N HIS A 49 -6.71 -3.62 -4.86
CA HIS A 49 -5.65 -2.93 -5.59
C HIS A 49 -4.36 -2.86 -4.78
N LEU A 50 -4.44 -2.41 -3.52
CA LEU A 50 -3.28 -2.32 -2.63
C LEU A 50 -2.58 -3.67 -2.45
N ASN A 51 -3.34 -4.75 -2.24
CA ASN A 51 -2.79 -6.10 -2.12
C ASN A 51 -2.07 -6.53 -3.41
N SER A 52 -2.63 -6.22 -4.57
CA SER A 52 -2.03 -6.54 -5.87
C SER A 52 -0.73 -5.76 -6.09
N LEU A 53 -0.73 -4.46 -5.78
CA LEU A 53 0.46 -3.61 -5.89
C LEU A 53 1.55 -4.02 -4.90
N ASP A 54 1.21 -4.36 -3.66
CA ASP A 54 2.18 -4.83 -2.66
C ASP A 54 2.86 -6.13 -3.10
N ASN A 55 2.09 -7.07 -3.66
CA ASN A 55 2.64 -8.33 -4.20
C ASN A 55 3.66 -8.08 -5.32
N VAL A 56 3.33 -7.20 -6.28
CA VAL A 56 4.25 -6.87 -7.38
C VAL A 56 5.46 -6.09 -6.86
N TYR A 57 5.24 -5.12 -5.96
CA TYR A 57 6.33 -4.36 -5.36
C TYR A 57 7.31 -5.28 -4.63
N ARG A 58 6.83 -6.21 -3.80
CA ARG A 58 7.67 -7.23 -3.14
C ARG A 58 8.39 -8.13 -4.12
N PHE A 59 7.76 -8.53 -5.22
CA PHE A 59 8.43 -9.30 -6.27
C PHE A 59 9.59 -8.53 -6.91
N LEU A 60 9.39 -7.25 -7.20
CA LEU A 60 10.40 -6.41 -7.84
C LEU A 60 11.53 -6.00 -6.88
N THR A 61 11.24 -5.88 -5.59
CA THR A 61 12.19 -5.42 -4.55
C THR A 61 12.73 -6.56 -3.70
N GLY A 62 12.26 -7.79 -3.90
CA GLY A 62 12.54 -8.95 -3.05
C GLY A 62 14.01 -9.37 -2.99
N THR A 63 14.86 -8.90 -3.89
CA THR A 63 16.31 -8.98 -3.73
C THR A 63 16.84 -7.92 -2.76
N GLU A 64 16.44 -6.64 -2.90
CA GLU A 64 16.96 -5.54 -2.07
C GLU A 64 16.34 -5.48 -0.67
N ILE A 65 15.06 -5.86 -0.48
CA ILE A 65 14.40 -5.89 0.84
C ILE A 65 14.98 -7.00 1.72
N TRP A 66 15.27 -8.17 1.16
CA TRP A 66 15.98 -9.24 1.88
C TRP A 66 17.35 -8.75 2.37
N TYR A 67 18.14 -8.09 1.51
CA TYR A 67 19.43 -7.53 1.91
C TYR A 67 19.30 -6.43 2.97
N SER A 68 18.33 -5.53 2.84
CA SER A 68 18.11 -4.45 3.82
C SER A 68 17.67 -4.96 5.20
N GLU A 69 16.80 -5.98 5.24
CA GLU A 69 16.40 -6.63 6.49
C GLU A 69 17.55 -7.43 7.13
N GLU A 70 18.42 -8.06 6.33
CA GLU A 70 19.63 -8.73 6.85
C GLU A 70 20.67 -7.71 7.36
N GLU A 71 20.96 -6.65 6.61
CA GLU A 71 21.85 -5.56 7.04
C GLU A 71 21.38 -4.95 8.36
N SER A 72 20.08 -4.63 8.48
CA SER A 72 19.51 -4.09 9.71
C SER A 72 19.66 -5.04 10.91
N LYS A 73 19.65 -6.36 10.68
CA LYS A 73 19.91 -7.36 11.72
C LYS A 73 21.40 -7.47 12.07
N VAL A 74 22.29 -7.30 11.10
CA VAL A 74 23.75 -7.35 11.25
C VAL A 74 24.28 -6.15 12.04
N TRP A 75 23.69 -4.96 11.89
CA TRP A 75 24.19 -3.71 12.49
C TRP A 75 23.58 -3.33 13.84
N ASN A 76 22.74 -4.18 14.45
CA ASN A 76 22.09 -3.91 15.74
C ASN A 76 23.05 -3.66 16.93
N TRP A 77 24.37 -3.87 16.76
CA TRP A 77 25.38 -3.59 17.78
C TRP A 77 26.06 -2.21 17.64
N MET A 78 25.77 -1.43 16.59
CA MET A 78 26.38 -0.09 16.39
C MET A 78 25.55 1.08 16.93
N ASN A 79 24.52 0.82 17.75
CA ASN A 79 23.67 1.86 18.33
C ASN A 79 23.77 1.92 19.87
N THR A 80 25.00 1.90 20.38
CA THR A 80 25.38 2.35 21.73
C THR A 80 26.63 3.20 21.67
#